data_AF-A0AAJ2HK59-F1
#
_entry.id   AF-A0AAJ2HK59-F1
#
_cell.length_a   1.000
_cell.length_b   1.000
_cell.length_c   1.000
_cell.angle_alpha   90.00
_cell.angle_beta   90.00
_cell.angle_gamma   90.00
#
_symmetry.space_group_name_H-M   'P 1'
#
loop_
_entity.id
_entity.type
_entity.pdbx_description
1 polymer ?
#
loop_
_entity_poly.entity_id
_entity_poly.type
_entity_poly.pdbx_seq_one_letter_code
_entity_poly.pdbx_strand_id
1 'polypeptide(L)'
;MVGQVWASDSQESGRAYVDALVAAGFDKAAMQVTEDLSTVGNRAESLQFSVRWGQQCLVGQVGPATGEPFATVTDVVGDGACLLGQTRPIDW
;
A
#
# COMPACT_ATOMS: atom_id res chain seq x y z
N MET A 1 -6.65 8.37 -7.57
CA MET A 1 -5.32 8.25 -6.91
C MET A 1 -4.65 6.92 -7.22
N VAL A 2 -5.11 5.77 -6.68
CA VAL A 2 -4.43 4.47 -6.88
C VAL A 2 -4.25 4.15 -8.37
N GLY A 3 -5.32 4.27 -9.16
CA GLY A 3 -5.24 4.09 -10.61
C GLY A 3 -4.35 5.10 -11.34
N GLN A 4 -4.16 6.31 -10.80
CA GLN A 4 -3.25 7.31 -11.39
C GLN A 4 -1.78 6.93 -11.16
N VAL A 5 -1.44 6.44 -9.96
CA VAL A 5 -0.10 5.93 -9.67
C VAL A 5 0.18 4.68 -10.51
N TRP A 6 -0.80 3.78 -10.62
CA TRP A 6 -0.68 2.57 -11.46
C TRP A 6 -0.47 2.89 -12.94
N ALA A 7 -1.08 3.97 -13.46
CA ALA A 7 -0.86 4.40 -14.84
C ALA A 7 0.48 5.13 -15.08
N SER A 8 1.36 5.20 -14.08
CA SER A 8 2.65 5.91 -14.15
C SER A 8 3.84 4.97 -14.15
N ASP A 9 5.01 5.48 -14.48
CA ASP A 9 6.27 4.72 -14.40
C ASP A 9 6.66 4.31 -12.97
N SER A 10 5.97 4.86 -11.95
CA SER A 10 6.19 4.55 -10.53
C SER A 10 5.24 3.48 -9.98
N GLN A 11 4.48 2.79 -10.83
CA GLN A 11 3.47 1.80 -10.45
C GLN A 11 3.99 0.62 -9.59
N GLU A 12 5.29 0.34 -9.62
CA GLU A 12 5.90 -0.74 -8.84
C GLU A 12 6.55 -0.24 -7.54
N SER A 13 6.38 1.05 -7.20
CA SER A 13 6.96 1.67 -6.02
C SER A 13 5.92 1.88 -4.94
N GLY A 14 6.00 1.14 -3.83
CA GLY A 14 5.10 1.29 -2.69
C GLY A 14 5.12 2.70 -2.13
N ARG A 15 6.29 3.34 -2.19
CA ARG A 15 6.45 4.76 -1.85
C ARG A 15 5.54 5.67 -2.66
N ALA A 16 5.38 5.44 -3.96
CA ALA A 16 4.56 6.30 -4.80
C ALA A 16 3.09 6.29 -4.37
N TYR A 17 2.59 5.14 -3.90
CA TYR A 17 1.24 5.02 -3.34
C TYR A 17 1.10 5.72 -1.99
N VAL A 18 2.09 5.55 -1.10
CA VAL A 18 2.14 6.25 0.19
C VAL A 18 2.18 7.76 -0.02
N ASP A 19 3.06 8.27 -0.87
CA ASP A 19 3.21 9.71 -1.13
C ASP A 19 1.93 10.29 -1.78
N ALA A 20 1.26 9.52 -2.64
CA ALA A 20 -0.03 9.92 -3.20
C ALA A 20 -1.13 10.02 -2.14
N LEU A 21 -1.17 9.09 -1.18
CA LEU A 21 -2.11 9.15 -0.05
C LEU A 21 -1.81 10.34 0.86
N VAL A 22 -0.54 10.60 1.15
CA VAL A 22 -0.11 11.78 1.93
C VAL A 22 -0.53 13.07 1.23
N ALA A 23 -0.36 13.16 -0.09
CA ALA A 23 -0.77 14.31 -0.88
C ALA A 23 -2.29 14.56 -0.84
N ALA A 24 -3.11 13.52 -0.59
CA ALA A 24 -4.54 13.67 -0.36
C ALA A 24 -4.92 13.95 1.10
N GLY A 25 -3.95 14.09 2.00
CA GLY A 25 -4.17 14.49 3.39
C GLY A 25 -4.26 13.33 4.39
N PHE A 26 -3.90 12.11 4.00
CA PHE A 26 -3.83 10.99 4.94
C PHE A 26 -2.56 11.04 5.81
N ASP A 27 -2.68 10.64 7.07
CA ASP A 27 -1.55 10.57 8.00
C ASP A 27 -0.61 9.40 7.64
N LYS A 28 0.64 9.74 7.32
CA LYS A 28 1.69 8.78 6.97
C LYS A 28 2.00 7.81 8.11
N ALA A 29 1.88 8.26 9.37
CA ALA A 29 2.13 7.41 10.54
C ALA A 29 1.08 6.31 10.71
N ALA A 30 -0.08 6.45 10.07
CA ALA A 30 -1.15 5.46 10.05
C ALA A 30 -1.09 4.52 8.83
N MET A 31 0.00 4.57 8.04
CA MET A 31 0.14 3.79 6.82
C MET A 31 0.99 2.53 7.01
N GLN A 32 0.71 1.54 6.18
CA GLN A 32 1.56 0.36 6.03
C GLN A 32 1.76 0.06 4.56
N VAL A 33 2.91 -0.51 4.21
CA VAL A 33 3.22 -0.92 2.83
C VAL A 33 4.10 -2.16 2.85
N THR A 34 3.91 -3.07 1.89
CA THR A 34 4.76 -4.24 1.72
C THR A 34 6.06 -3.89 1.01
N GLU A 35 6.99 -4.84 0.92
CA GLU A 35 8.22 -4.66 0.17
C GLU A 35 7.96 -4.53 -1.34
N ASP A 36 8.77 -3.71 -2.01
CA ASP A 36 8.70 -3.52 -3.48
C ASP A 36 9.38 -4.68 -4.23
N LEU A 37 10.24 -5.42 -3.52
CA LEU A 37 11.05 -6.53 -4.03
C LEU A 37 10.82 -7.79 -3.21
N SER A 38 10.86 -8.93 -3.89
CA SER A 38 10.98 -10.25 -3.28
C SER A 38 12.36 -10.46 -2.67
N THR A 39 12.50 -11.54 -1.87
CA THR A 39 13.78 -11.92 -1.23
C THR A 39 14.91 -12.23 -2.21
N VAL A 40 14.60 -12.53 -3.47
CA VAL A 40 15.57 -12.78 -4.54
C VAL A 40 15.78 -11.56 -5.46
N GLY A 41 15.20 -10.41 -5.12
CA GLY A 41 15.43 -9.13 -5.82
C GLY A 41 14.52 -8.85 -7.02
N ASN A 42 13.57 -9.74 -7.33
CA ASN A 42 12.55 -9.47 -8.35
C ASN A 42 11.50 -8.50 -7.82
N ARG A 43 10.83 -7.74 -8.70
CA ARG A 43 9.66 -6.92 -8.35
C ARG A 43 8.57 -7.74 -7.69
N ALA A 44 7.88 -7.15 -6.73
CA ALA A 44 6.76 -7.80 -6.08
C ALA A 44 5.62 -8.03 -7.09
N GLU A 45 5.21 -9.28 -7.25
CA GLU A 45 4.05 -9.66 -8.09
C GLU A 45 2.73 -9.07 -7.55
N SER A 46 2.70 -8.83 -6.23
CA SER A 46 1.61 -8.17 -5.53
C SER A 46 2.21 -7.25 -4.46
N LEU A 47 1.82 -5.98 -4.51
CA LEU A 47 2.18 -4.96 -3.55
C LEU A 47 0.91 -4.46 -2.88
N GLN A 48 0.93 -4.40 -1.55
CA GLN A 48 -0.17 -3.88 -0.75
C GLN A 48 0.26 -2.63 0.00
N PHE A 49 -0.67 -1.70 0.12
CA PHE A 49 -0.54 -0.52 0.96
C PHE A 49 -1.85 -0.29 1.71
N SER A 50 -1.78 0.44 2.81
CA SER A 50 -2.97 0.79 3.57
C SER A 50 -2.81 2.09 4.32
N VAL A 51 -3.94 2.67 4.71
CA VAL A 51 -4.02 3.74 5.71
C VAL A 51 -5.18 3.45 6.66
N ARG A 52 -4.90 3.57 7.96
CA ARG A 52 -5.91 3.48 9.01
C ARG A 52 -6.58 4.85 9.27
N TRP A 53 -7.90 4.86 9.38
CA TRP A 53 -8.65 5.94 10.02
C TRP A 53 -9.64 5.37 11.03
N GLY A 54 -9.48 5.69 12.30
CA GLY A 54 -10.29 5.09 13.37
C GLY A 54 -10.16 3.56 13.41
N GLN A 55 -11.28 2.86 13.26
CA GLN A 55 -11.35 1.39 13.21
C GLN A 55 -11.44 0.83 11.79
N GLN A 56 -11.24 1.67 10.78
CA GLN A 56 -11.27 1.28 9.37
C GLN A 56 -9.90 1.45 8.72
N CYS A 57 -9.71 0.68 7.66
CA CYS A 57 -8.52 0.66 6.84
C CYS A 57 -8.92 0.76 5.38
N LEU A 58 -8.37 1.74 4.67
CA LEU A 58 -8.29 1.64 3.22
C LEU A 58 -7.10 0.76 2.88
N VAL A 59 -7.35 -0.34 2.18
CA VAL A 59 -6.35 -1.30 1.73
C VAL A 59 -6.36 -1.30 0.22
N GLY A 60 -5.19 -1.03 -0.37
CA GLY A 60 -4.97 -1.11 -1.80
C GLY A 60 -4.01 -2.24 -2.15
N GLN A 61 -4.25 -2.86 -3.30
CA GLN A 61 -3.37 -3.87 -3.88
C GLN A 61 -3.13 -3.56 -5.35
N VAL A 62 -1.88 -3.71 -5.78
CA VAL A 62 -1.42 -3.51 -7.16
C VAL A 62 -0.40 -4.58 -7.53
N GLY A 63 0.00 -4.63 -8.80
CA GLY A 63 1.04 -5.53 -9.29
C GLY A 63 0.55 -6.50 -10.36
N PRO A 64 1.46 -7.14 -11.11
CA PRO A 64 1.13 -7.99 -12.25
C PRO A 64 0.13 -9.12 -11.91
N ALA A 65 0.28 -9.74 -10.74
CA ALA A 65 -0.61 -10.81 -10.30
C ALA A 65 -1.99 -10.31 -9.82
N THR A 66 -2.11 -9.01 -9.51
CA THR A 66 -3.37 -8.36 -9.13
C THR A 66 -4.21 -8.00 -10.36
N GLY A 67 -3.57 -7.72 -11.50
CA GLY A 67 -4.24 -7.24 -12.70
C GLY A 67 -4.58 -5.76 -12.61
N GLU A 68 -5.87 -5.41 -12.58
CA GLU A 68 -6.28 -4.02 -12.37
C GLU A 68 -6.02 -3.58 -10.92
N PRO A 69 -5.55 -2.34 -10.70
CA PRO A 69 -5.32 -1.83 -9.36
C PRO A 69 -6.64 -1.73 -8.61
N PHE A 70 -6.68 -2.23 -7.37
CA PHE A 70 -7.88 -2.27 -6.57
C PHE A 70 -7.64 -1.68 -5.18
N ALA A 71 -8.67 -1.04 -4.61
CA ALA A 71 -8.67 -0.61 -3.23
C ALA A 71 -10.06 -0.80 -2.60
N THR A 72 -10.09 -1.16 -1.32
CA THR A 72 -11.31 -1.37 -0.55
C THR A 72 -11.17 -0.80 0.85
N VAL A 73 -12.30 -0.59 1.52
CA VAL A 73 -12.35 -0.28 2.95
C VAL A 73 -12.70 -1.55 3.71
N THR A 74 -11.93 -1.85 4.75
CA THR A 74 -12.15 -2.98 5.65
C THR A 74 -11.95 -2.54 7.10
N ASP A 75 -12.30 -3.40 8.05
CA ASP A 75 -12.06 -3.15 9.47
C ASP A 75 -10.58 -3.39 9.80
N VAL A 76 -10.10 -2.75 10.86
CA VAL A 76 -8.77 -3.05 11.41
C VAL A 76 -8.67 -4.52 11.82
N VAL A 77 -7.48 -5.10 11.65
CA VAL A 77 -7.16 -6.48 11.99
C VAL A 77 -6.18 -6.55 13.17
N GLY A 78 -6.28 -7.62 13.97
CA GLY A 78 -5.38 -7.88 15.10
C GLY A 78 -5.22 -6.70 16.05
N ASP A 79 -3.98 -6.30 16.33
CA ASP A 79 -3.61 -5.21 17.24
C ASP A 79 -3.80 -3.80 16.64
N GLY A 80 -4.79 -3.65 15.75
CA GLY A 80 -5.11 -2.38 15.09
C GLY A 80 -4.30 -2.11 13.81
N ALA A 81 -3.72 -3.15 13.21
CA ALA A 81 -3.09 -3.09 11.90
C ALA A 81 -4.14 -3.12 10.78
N CYS A 82 -3.74 -2.75 9.57
CA CYS A 82 -4.55 -2.85 8.35
C CYS A 82 -4.11 -3.98 7.43
N LEU A 83 -2.82 -4.34 7.43
CA LEU A 83 -2.26 -5.42 6.64
C LEU A 83 -1.84 -6.60 7.54
N LEU A 84 -2.07 -7.81 7.04
CA LEU A 84 -1.55 -9.03 7.66
C LEU A 84 -0.19 -9.38 7.08
N GLY A 85 0.74 -9.79 7.94
CA GLY A 85 2.09 -10.18 7.55
C GLY A 85 3.12 -9.08 7.82
N GLN A 86 4.25 -9.16 7.11
CA GLN A 86 5.36 -8.23 7.27
C GLN A 86 5.16 -7.01 6.37
N THR A 87 5.35 -5.83 6.96
CA THR A 87 5.34 -4.55 6.26
C THR A 87 6.69 -3.88 6.49
N ARG A 88 7.13 -3.08 5.52
CA ARG A 88 8.40 -2.38 5.65
C ARG A 88 8.24 -1.09 6.44
N PRO A 89 9.30 -0.63 7.14
CA PRO A 89 9.32 0.71 7.70
C PRO A 89 9.10 1.77 6.62
N ILE A 90 8.37 2.82 6.99
CA ILE A 90 8.18 4.02 6.19
C ILE A 90 9.07 5.12 6.79
N ASP A 91 10.34 5.15 6.40
CA ASP A 91 11.43 5.90 7.04
C ASP A 91 11.95 7.10 6.22
N TRP A 92 11.10 7.62 5.33
CA TRP A 92 11.45 8.69 4.40
C TRP A 92 10.63 9.96 4.54
#